data_AF-A0A183FRS3-F1
#
_entry.id   AF-A0A183FRS3-F1
#
_cell.length_a   1.000
_cell.length_b   1.000
_cell.length_c   1.000
_cell.angle_alpha   90.00
_cell.angle_beta   90.00
_cell.angle_gamma   90.00
#
_symmetry.space_group_name_H-M   'P 1'
#
loop_
_entity.id
_entity.type
_entity.pdbx_description
1 polymer ?
#
loop_
_entity_poly.entity_id
_entity_poly.type
_entity_poly.pdbx_seq_one_letter_code
_entity_poly.pdbx_strand_id
1 'polypeptide(L)'
;MPFGQLPVLEIDGKQLAQSLAIGRYLARKFGYAGKSEFEEAVADSILDQSKDFLIELTPYFRTLFGMKEAQLQDALEKDLVLPAREKFFTYLTKFLKSSKSGKYFFLKNFLNLRNYYEK
;
A
#
# COMPACT_ATOMS: atom_id res chain seq x y z
N MET A 1 -11.52 -19.39 8.04
CA MET A 1 -10.31 -18.81 7.41
C MET A 1 -10.08 -19.46 6.05
N PRO A 2 -10.59 -18.88 4.95
CA PRO A 2 -10.57 -19.50 3.61
C PRO A 2 -9.19 -20.02 3.16
N PHE A 3 -8.11 -19.31 3.52
CA PHE A 3 -6.73 -19.68 3.15
C PHE A 3 -5.82 -19.91 4.36
N GLY A 4 -6.36 -20.15 5.55
CA GLY A 4 -5.57 -20.31 6.77
C GLY A 4 -4.78 -19.06 7.20
N GLN A 5 -5.07 -17.89 6.62
CA GLN A 5 -4.38 -16.63 6.87
C GLN A 5 -5.36 -15.53 7.25
N LEU A 6 -4.88 -14.57 8.05
CA LEU A 6 -5.54 -13.31 8.33
C LEU A 6 -5.01 -12.21 7.38
N PRO A 7 -5.80 -11.15 7.10
CA PRO A 7 -7.15 -10.88 7.64
C PRO A 7 -8.27 -11.63 6.90
N VAL A 8 -9.41 -11.79 7.60
CA VAL A 8 -10.68 -12.30 7.07
C VAL A 8 -11.82 -11.38 7.53
N LEU A 9 -12.65 -10.93 6.59
CA LEU A 9 -13.90 -10.23 6.84
C LEU A 9 -15.06 -11.24 6.81
N GLU A 10 -15.98 -11.14 7.75
CA GLU A 10 -17.19 -11.96 7.79
C GLU A 10 -18.44 -11.07 7.65
N ILE A 11 -19.34 -11.42 6.71
CA ILE A 11 -20.58 -10.71 6.44
C ILE A 11 -21.68 -11.75 6.29
N ASP A 12 -22.68 -11.73 7.19
CA ASP A 12 -23.81 -12.66 7.18
C ASP A 12 -23.36 -14.14 7.08
N GLY A 13 -22.33 -14.50 7.85
CA GLY A 13 -21.74 -15.84 7.86
C GLY A 13 -20.87 -16.20 6.63
N LYS A 14 -20.73 -15.29 5.65
CA LYS A 14 -19.83 -15.47 4.49
C LYS A 14 -18.46 -14.87 4.77
N GLN A 15 -17.40 -15.63 4.52
CA GLN A 15 -16.02 -15.20 4.76
C GLN A 15 -15.34 -14.70 3.47
N LEU A 16 -14.73 -13.52 3.54
CA LEU A 16 -13.88 -12.92 2.51
C LEU A 16 -12.47 -12.74 3.07
N ALA A 17 -11.48 -13.40 2.49
CA ALA A 17 -10.06 -13.27 2.85
C ALA A 17 -9.34 -12.28 1.93
N GLN A 18 -8.05 -12.03 2.21
CA GLN A 18 -7.13 -11.12 1.50
C GLN A 18 -7.41 -9.63 1.78
N SER A 19 -6.44 -8.96 2.39
CA SER A 19 -6.55 -7.55 2.82
C SER A 19 -6.98 -6.59 1.69
N LEU A 20 -6.40 -6.73 0.49
CA LEU A 20 -6.77 -5.90 -0.65
C LEU A 20 -8.18 -6.22 -1.18
N ALA A 21 -8.59 -7.49 -1.20
CA ALA A 21 -9.94 -7.86 -1.63
C ALA A 21 -11.01 -7.33 -0.67
N ILE A 22 -10.74 -7.45 0.64
CA ILE A 22 -11.54 -6.85 1.71
C ILE A 22 -11.64 -5.33 1.53
N GLY A 23 -10.50 -4.66 1.31
CA GLY A 23 -10.45 -3.22 1.09
C GLY A 23 -11.30 -2.77 -0.10
N ARG A 24 -11.16 -3.43 -1.26
CA ARG A 24 -11.95 -3.15 -2.47
C ARG A 24 -13.45 -3.37 -2.24
N TYR A 25 -13.82 -4.48 -1.60
CA TYR A 25 -15.22 -4.77 -1.29
C TYR A 25 -15.86 -3.66 -0.45
N LEU A 26 -15.18 -3.25 0.64
CA LEU A 26 -15.68 -2.18 1.51
C LEU A 26 -15.68 -0.83 0.80
N ALA A 27 -14.65 -0.54 -0.01
CA ALA A 27 -14.60 0.69 -0.79
C ALA A 27 -15.79 0.79 -1.77
N ARG A 28 -16.14 -0.30 -2.48
CA ARG A 28 -17.31 -0.33 -3.36
C ARG A 28 -18.61 -0.17 -2.56
N LYS A 29 -18.75 -0.91 -1.46
CA LYS A 29 -19.95 -0.91 -0.59
C LYS A 29 -20.27 0.48 -0.04
N PHE A 30 -19.25 1.30 0.25
CA PHE A 30 -19.42 2.63 0.85
C PHE A 30 -19.12 3.79 -0.12
N GLY A 31 -18.96 3.54 -1.42
CA GLY A 31 -18.81 4.60 -2.42
C GLY A 31 -17.42 5.27 -2.47
N TYR A 32 -16.38 4.57 -2.02
CA TYR A 32 -14.98 5.03 -2.02
C TYR A 32 -14.11 4.41 -3.11
N ALA A 33 -14.63 3.51 -3.95
CA ALA A 33 -13.83 2.82 -4.96
C ALA A 33 -13.52 3.69 -6.21
N GLY A 34 -14.36 4.68 -6.51
CA GLY A 34 -14.28 5.48 -7.73
C GLY A 34 -15.67 5.89 -8.20
N LYS A 35 -15.76 6.80 -9.19
CA LYS A 35 -17.05 7.21 -9.77
C LYS A 35 -17.38 6.52 -11.11
N SER A 36 -16.43 5.76 -11.65
CA SER A 36 -16.60 4.98 -12.88
C SER A 36 -15.75 3.71 -12.79
N GLU A 37 -16.07 2.72 -13.62
CA GLU A 37 -15.31 1.46 -13.71
C GLU A 37 -13.81 1.72 -13.97
N PHE A 38 -13.50 2.72 -14.79
CA PHE A 38 -12.12 3.11 -15.05
C PHE A 38 -11.46 3.80 -13.85
N GLU A 39 -12.17 4.67 -13.11
CA GLU A 39 -11.64 5.25 -11.87
C GLU A 39 -11.36 4.15 -10.81
N GLU A 40 -12.23 3.14 -10.71
CA GLU A 40 -12.01 1.97 -9.84
C GLU A 40 -10.77 1.17 -10.26
N ALA A 41 -10.63 0.88 -11.56
CA ALA A 41 -9.47 0.15 -12.07
C ALA A 41 -8.15 0.91 -11.81
N VAL A 42 -8.16 2.24 -11.94
CA VAL A 42 -7.01 3.08 -11.57
C VAL A 42 -6.72 2.98 -10.07
N ALA A 43 -7.73 3.06 -9.20
CA ALA A 43 -7.54 2.90 -7.76
C ALA A 43 -6.95 1.51 -7.41
N ASP A 44 -7.46 0.45 -8.04
CA ASP A 44 -6.96 -0.92 -7.88
C ASP A 44 -5.50 -1.04 -8.31
N SER A 45 -5.11 -0.44 -9.45
CA SER A 45 -3.72 -0.45 -9.92
C SER A 45 -2.75 0.23 -8.93
N ILE A 46 -3.20 1.29 -8.25
CA ILE A 46 -2.39 2.01 -7.26
C ILE A 46 -2.22 1.15 -6.00
N LEU A 47 -3.27 0.46 -5.57
CA LEU A 47 -3.21 -0.47 -4.43
C LEU A 47 -2.26 -1.65 -4.71
N ASP A 48 -2.33 -2.22 -5.92
CA ASP A 48 -1.45 -3.32 -6.32
C ASP A 48 0.00 -2.86 -6.41
N GLN A 49 0.27 -1.69 -6.99
CA GLN A 49 1.62 -1.10 -7.00
C GLN A 49 2.16 -0.82 -5.58
N SER A 50 1.27 -0.45 -4.63
CA SER A 50 1.63 -0.27 -3.23
C SER A 50 2.02 -1.59 -2.56
N LYS A 51 1.34 -2.69 -2.92
CA LYS A 51 1.68 -4.03 -2.45
C LYS A 51 3.04 -4.48 -2.99
N ASP A 52 3.33 -4.24 -4.27
CA ASP A 52 4.62 -4.58 -4.87
C ASP A 52 5.77 -3.85 -4.16
N PHE A 53 5.57 -2.56 -3.86
CA PHE A 53 6.52 -1.78 -3.06
C PHE A 53 6.73 -2.40 -1.67
N LEU A 54 5.66 -2.77 -0.94
CA LEU A 54 5.82 -3.42 0.37
C LEU A 54 6.52 -4.79 0.29
N ILE A 55 6.27 -5.56 -0.77
CA ILE A 55 6.96 -6.83 -1.01
C ILE A 55 8.46 -6.58 -1.23
N GLU A 56 8.82 -5.58 -2.04
CA GLU A 56 10.21 -5.17 -2.27
C GLU A 56 10.92 -4.83 -0.96
N LEU A 57 10.23 -4.18 -0.01
CA LEU A 57 10.77 -3.83 1.31
C LEU A 57 10.81 -4.99 2.33
N THR A 58 10.32 -6.19 1.98
CA THR A 58 10.28 -7.34 2.90
C THR A 58 11.62 -7.65 3.59
N PRO A 59 12.80 -7.59 2.92
CA PRO A 59 14.08 -7.83 3.58
C PRO A 59 14.36 -6.86 4.73
N TYR A 60 14.06 -5.57 4.55
CA TYR A 60 14.22 -4.54 5.56
C TYR A 60 13.20 -4.70 6.70
N PHE A 61 11.93 -4.99 6.39
CA PHE A 61 10.96 -5.28 7.44
C PHE A 61 11.34 -6.51 8.27
N ARG A 62 11.95 -7.53 7.65
CA ARG A 62 12.46 -8.69 8.39
C ARG A 62 13.58 -8.33 9.36
N THR A 63 14.46 -7.39 9.05
CA THR A 63 15.46 -6.92 10.04
C THR A 63 14.80 -6.15 11.17
N LEU A 64 13.86 -5.24 10.85
CA LEU A 64 13.11 -4.46 11.85
C LEU A 64 12.31 -5.33 12.82
N PHE A 65 11.72 -6.42 12.33
CA PHE A 65 10.96 -7.37 13.16
C PHE A 65 11.83 -8.44 13.83
N GLY A 66 13.17 -8.33 13.77
CA GLY A 66 14.10 -9.29 14.39
C GLY A 66 14.10 -10.67 13.74
N MET A 67 13.57 -10.80 12.52
CA MET A 67 13.56 -12.05 11.73
C MET A 67 14.82 -12.22 10.86
N LYS A 68 15.68 -11.20 10.82
CA LYS A 68 16.99 -11.18 10.15
C LYS A 68 17.99 -10.37 10.99
N GLU A 69 19.27 -10.50 10.68
CA GLU A 69 20.36 -9.84 11.39
C GLU A 69 20.22 -8.31 11.31
N ALA A 70 20.15 -7.65 12.47
CA ALA A 70 19.97 -6.20 12.58
C ALA A 70 21.10 -5.40 11.89
N GLN A 71 22.32 -5.94 11.82
CA GLN A 71 23.46 -5.32 11.14
C GLN A 71 23.25 -5.08 9.63
N LEU A 72 22.30 -5.79 9.01
CA LEU A 72 21.95 -5.59 7.59
C LEU A 72 21.00 -4.40 7.39
N GLN A 73 20.43 -3.85 8.46
CA GLN A 73 19.38 -2.83 8.37
C GLN A 73 19.86 -1.56 7.67
N ASP A 74 21.01 -1.02 8.04
CA ASP A 74 21.54 0.23 7.46
C ASP A 74 21.85 0.07 5.96
N ALA A 75 22.42 -1.07 5.57
CA ALA A 75 22.69 -1.38 4.16
C ALA A 75 21.39 -1.54 3.36
N LEU A 76 20.40 -2.27 3.91
CA LEU A 76 19.08 -2.41 3.29
C LEU A 76 18.35 -1.06 3.21
N GLU A 77 18.49 -0.19 4.20
CA GLU A 77 17.90 1.14 4.14
C GLU A 77 18.45 1.93 2.96
N LYS A 78 19.78 2.00 2.86
CA LYS A 78 20.46 2.77 1.83
C LYS A 78 20.28 2.19 0.42
N ASP A 79 20.43 0.88 0.28
CA ASP A 79 20.56 0.22 -1.03
C ASP A 79 19.21 -0.31 -1.56
N LEU A 80 18.20 -0.48 -0.70
CA LEU A 80 16.88 -1.00 -1.08
C LEU A 80 15.75 -0.01 -0.74
N VAL A 81 15.65 0.44 0.52
CA VAL A 81 14.49 1.26 0.95
C VAL A 81 14.49 2.62 0.27
N LEU A 82 15.61 3.36 0.31
CA LEU A 82 15.65 4.72 -0.25
C LEU A 82 15.38 4.75 -1.76
N PRO A 83 15.99 3.88 -2.60
CA PRO A 83 15.67 3.83 -4.03
C PRO A 83 14.23 3.38 -4.32
N ALA A 84 13.75 2.33 -3.65
CA ALA A 84 12.38 1.85 -3.83
C ALA A 84 11.35 2.91 -3.44
N ARG A 85 11.61 3.62 -2.34
CA ARG A 85 10.81 4.77 -1.87
C ARG A 85 10.77 5.85 -2.93
N GLU A 86 11.93 6.30 -3.43
CA GLU A 86 11.99 7.36 -4.44
C GLU A 86 11.20 7.00 -5.69
N LYS A 87 11.37 5.77 -6.20
CA LYS A 87 10.64 5.25 -7.35
C LYS A 87 9.12 5.23 -7.10
N PHE A 88 8.69 4.64 -5.98
CA PHE A 88 7.27 4.53 -5.63
C PHE A 88 6.60 5.89 -5.47
N PHE A 89 7.21 6.80 -4.69
CA PHE A 89 6.66 8.15 -4.49
C PHE A 89 6.68 8.99 -5.76
N THR A 90 7.61 8.74 -6.69
CA THR A 90 7.59 9.37 -8.02
C THR A 90 6.33 8.97 -8.80
N TYR A 91 5.97 7.68 -8.80
CA TYR A 91 4.72 7.23 -9.43
C TYR A 91 3.49 7.83 -8.77
N LEU A 92 3.40 7.77 -7.44
CA LEU A 92 2.27 8.35 -6.70
C LEU A 92 2.12 9.85 -6.95
N THR A 93 3.23 10.59 -7.00
CA THR A 93 3.23 12.03 -7.27
C THR A 93 2.68 12.34 -8.67
N LYS A 94 2.98 11.50 -9.68
CA LYS A 94 2.41 11.64 -11.03
C LYS A 94 0.88 11.45 -11.01
N PHE A 95 0.37 10.44 -10.32
CA PHE A 95 -1.07 10.21 -10.14
C PHE A 95 -1.77 11.34 -9.37
N LEU A 96 -1.11 11.90 -8.35
CA LEU A 96 -1.66 13.01 -7.58
C LEU A 96 -1.74 14.29 -8.41
N LYS A 97 -0.70 14.61 -9.18
CA LYS A 97 -0.67 15.80 -10.05
C LYS A 97 -1.69 15.72 -11.20
N SER A 98 -1.98 14.52 -11.71
CA SER A 98 -3.00 14.34 -12.76
C SER A 98 -4.44 14.38 -12.24
N SER A 99 -4.65 14.30 -10.91
CA SER A 99 -5.98 14.35 -10.30
C SER A 99 -6.41 15.79 -9.96
N LYS A 100 -7.38 16.33 -10.71
CA LYS A 100 -7.93 17.70 -10.50
C LYS A 100 -8.63 17.93 -9.13
N SER A 101 -8.78 16.92 -8.28
CA SER A 101 -9.70 16.98 -7.13
C SER A 101 -9.14 16.46 -5.80
N GLY A 102 -7.87 16.08 -5.71
CA GLY A 102 -7.35 15.49 -4.47
C GLY A 102 -8.06 14.19 -4.06
N LYS A 103 -8.73 13.54 -5.03
CA LYS A 103 -9.60 12.35 -4.85
C LYS A 103 -8.91 11.13 -4.23
N TYR A 104 -7.58 11.10 -4.20
CA TYR A 104 -6.81 10.05 -3.56
C TYR A 104 -6.38 10.45 -2.14
N PHE A 105 -7.35 10.74 -1.26
CA PHE A 105 -7.10 11.15 0.13
C PHE A 105 -6.21 10.15 0.89
N PHE A 106 -6.32 8.85 0.59
CA PHE A 106 -5.44 7.81 1.15
C PHE A 106 -3.96 8.01 0.79
N LEU A 107 -3.63 8.57 -0.38
CA LEU A 107 -2.25 8.89 -0.77
C LEU A 107 -1.68 10.12 -0.05
N LYS A 108 -2.54 11.08 0.36
CA LYS A 108 -2.10 12.25 1.14
C LYS A 108 -1.56 11.87 2.52
N ASN A 109 -2.15 10.87 3.17
CA ASN A 109 -1.64 10.37 4.46
C ASN A 109 -0.36 9.54 4.32
N PHE A 110 -0.17 8.83 3.20
CA PHE A 110 1.07 8.11 2.91
C PHE A 110 2.26 9.04 2.63
N LEU A 111 2.02 10.22 2.05
CA LEU A 111 3.05 11.26 1.83
C LEU A 111 3.53 11.95 3.10
N ASN A 112 2.75 11.95 4.20
CA ASN A 112 3.23 12.47 5.48
C ASN A 112 4.39 11.65 6.07
N LEU A 113 4.59 10.40 5.65
CA LEU A 113 5.77 9.62 5.99
C LEU A 113 7.04 10.17 5.30
N ARG A 114 6.95 10.79 4.11
CA ARG A 114 8.11 11.38 3.45
C ARG A 114 8.73 12.50 4.29
N ASN A 115 7.90 13.34 4.90
CA ASN A 115 8.36 14.48 5.72
C ASN A 115 8.80 14.09 7.14
N TYR A 116 8.49 12.88 7.59
CA TYR A 116 8.84 12.43 8.95
C TYR A 116 10.30 11.95 9.05
N TYR A 117 10.89 11.50 7.93
CA TYR A 117 12.29 11.00 7.85
C TYR A 117 13.26 12.01 7.23
N GLU A 118 12.86 13.26 7.02
CA GLU A 118 13.74 14.38 6.60
C GLU A 118 14.19 15.24 7.80
N LYS A 119 14.02 14.76 9.04
CA LYS A 119 14.65 15.28 10.26
C LYS A 119 15.65 14.29 10.79
#